data_AF-A0A529IHY1-F1
#
_entry.id   AF-A0A529IHY1-F1
#
_cell.length_a   1.000
_cell.length_b   1.000
_cell.length_c   1.000
_cell.angle_alpha   90.00
_cell.angle_beta   90.00
_cell.angle_gamma   90.00
#
_symmetry.space_group_name_H-M   'P 1'
#
loop_
_entity.id
_entity.type
_entity.pdbx_description
1 polymer ?
#
loop_
_entity_poly.entity_id
_entity_poly.type
_entity_poly.pdbx_seq_one_letter_code
_entity_poly.pdbx_strand_id
1 'polypeptide(L)'
;MQPAFVPNDRNTDIASTVVATMRQLGVLGLPRNYEIFYEALSGSNHELSLAVVSLSNRPTQEELDRIGRTFFAQHHGPGIVEHARDVIAKELEDIASLLRSERSHIEKYGRILDETSSGLGNRSMLSQDLLQKIVTAMSAATNSTIDHGRQVASTLSEKTAELESVKSKLEEYKRLADTDPLTQVWNRRAFDKEITKIYNSNKGILFNALILADIDRFKDINDRFG
;
A
#
# COMPACT_ATOMS: atom_id res chain seq x y z
N MET A 1 -58.22 9.94 -11.44
CA MET A 1 -56.86 10.50 -11.49
C MET A 1 -55.90 9.44 -10.98
N GLN A 2 -55.10 8.85 -11.87
CA GLN A 2 -53.99 7.95 -11.50
C GLN A 2 -52.85 8.79 -10.91
N PRO A 3 -52.17 8.35 -9.85
CA PRO A 3 -50.90 8.96 -9.47
C PRO A 3 -49.77 8.39 -10.33
N ALA A 4 -48.97 9.30 -10.85
CA ALA A 4 -47.87 9.06 -11.77
C ALA A 4 -46.72 8.29 -11.11
N PHE A 5 -46.23 7.28 -11.81
CA PHE A 5 -44.98 6.56 -11.50
C PHE A 5 -43.80 7.52 -11.72
N VAL A 6 -43.01 7.77 -10.68
CA VAL A 6 -41.74 8.52 -10.78
C VAL A 6 -40.63 7.49 -11.00
N PRO A 7 -39.82 7.57 -12.06
CA PRO A 7 -38.78 6.59 -12.34
C PRO A 7 -37.49 6.99 -11.63
N ASN A 8 -37.12 6.31 -10.55
CA ASN A 8 -35.75 6.42 -10.02
C ASN A 8 -35.39 5.22 -9.11
N ASP A 9 -35.14 4.03 -9.68
CA ASP A 9 -35.01 2.81 -8.86
C ASP A 9 -34.02 1.77 -9.39
N ARG A 10 -32.87 2.18 -9.93
CA ARG A 10 -31.80 1.22 -10.28
C ARG A 10 -30.88 0.86 -9.11
N ASN A 11 -30.60 1.79 -8.20
CA ASN A 11 -29.69 1.52 -7.08
C ASN A 11 -30.38 0.85 -5.87
N THR A 12 -31.65 1.17 -5.61
CA THR A 12 -32.44 0.56 -4.52
C THR A 12 -32.72 -0.93 -4.77
N ASP A 13 -32.85 -1.32 -6.05
CA ASP A 13 -33.14 -2.69 -6.48
C ASP A 13 -31.93 -3.62 -6.34
N ILE A 14 -30.71 -3.10 -6.58
CA ILE A 14 -29.47 -3.89 -6.49
C ILE A 14 -29.22 -4.34 -5.05
N ALA A 15 -29.35 -3.45 -4.05
CA ALA A 15 -29.16 -3.82 -2.65
C ALA A 15 -30.14 -4.91 -2.20
N SER A 16 -31.41 -4.79 -2.62
CA SER A 16 -32.46 -5.77 -2.36
C SER A 16 -32.16 -7.12 -3.03
N THR A 17 -31.68 -7.08 -4.27
CA THR A 17 -31.27 -8.25 -5.06
C THR A 17 -30.04 -8.94 -4.45
N VAL A 18 -29.06 -8.19 -3.98
CA VAL A 18 -27.86 -8.71 -3.30
C VAL A 18 -28.25 -9.46 -2.04
N VAL A 19 -29.07 -8.85 -1.17
CA VAL A 19 -29.53 -9.48 0.07
C VAL A 19 -30.37 -10.72 -0.22
N ALA A 20 -31.25 -10.67 -1.24
CA ALA A 20 -32.04 -11.82 -1.66
C ALA A 20 -31.15 -12.99 -2.16
N THR A 21 -30.12 -12.67 -2.94
CA THR A 21 -29.16 -13.65 -3.49
C THR A 21 -28.31 -14.27 -2.37
N MET A 22 -27.79 -13.46 -1.46
CA MET A 22 -27.05 -13.94 -0.27
C MET A 22 -27.92 -14.86 0.59
N ARG A 23 -29.19 -14.51 0.79
CA ARG A 23 -30.14 -15.33 1.54
C ARG A 23 -30.45 -16.65 0.83
N GLN A 24 -30.63 -16.64 -0.49
CA GLN A 24 -30.88 -17.83 -1.29
C GLN A 24 -29.71 -18.81 -1.24
N LEU A 25 -28.49 -18.30 -1.30
CA LEU A 25 -27.25 -19.08 -1.19
C LEU A 25 -26.86 -19.41 0.26
N GLY A 26 -27.62 -18.96 1.27
CA GLY A 26 -27.33 -19.23 2.67
C GLY A 26 -26.06 -18.56 3.20
N VAL A 27 -25.65 -17.45 2.59
CA VAL A 27 -24.47 -16.67 2.98
C VAL A 27 -24.79 -15.77 4.17
N LEU A 28 -23.87 -15.72 5.14
CA LEU A 28 -24.00 -14.84 6.30
C LEU A 28 -23.90 -13.37 5.89
N GLY A 29 -24.74 -12.52 6.48
CA GLY A 29 -24.79 -11.07 6.27
C GLY A 29 -23.60 -10.30 6.86
N LEU A 30 -22.38 -10.72 6.53
CA LEU A 30 -21.15 -10.04 6.91
C LEU A 30 -20.83 -8.95 5.88
N PRO A 31 -20.29 -7.78 6.30
CA PRO A 31 -19.93 -6.70 5.38
C PRO A 31 -19.04 -7.16 4.22
N ARG A 32 -18.04 -8.01 4.50
CA ARG A 32 -17.13 -8.58 3.47
C ARG A 32 -17.85 -9.46 2.45
N ASN A 33 -18.91 -10.16 2.86
CA ASN A 33 -19.68 -11.00 1.95
C ASN A 33 -20.58 -10.11 1.08
N TYR A 34 -21.19 -9.08 1.67
CA TYR A 34 -22.04 -8.15 0.94
C TYR A 34 -21.27 -7.44 -0.20
N GLU A 35 -20.03 -7.02 0.07
CA GLU A 35 -19.15 -6.39 -0.91
C GLU A 35 -18.92 -7.28 -2.15
N ILE A 36 -18.70 -8.58 -1.94
CA ILE A 36 -18.52 -9.58 -3.04
C ILE A 36 -19.75 -9.61 -3.96
N PHE A 37 -20.94 -9.74 -3.39
CA PHE A 37 -22.17 -9.88 -4.17
C PHE A 37 -22.63 -8.55 -4.76
N TYR A 38 -22.37 -7.43 -4.08
CA TYR A 38 -22.67 -6.10 -4.58
C TYR A 38 -21.88 -5.79 -5.86
N GLU A 39 -20.55 -5.98 -5.85
CA GLU A 39 -19.73 -5.74 -7.05
C GLU A 39 -19.98 -6.77 -8.18
N ALA A 40 -20.32 -8.01 -7.81
CA ALA A 40 -20.67 -9.02 -8.80
C ALA A 40 -21.97 -8.70 -9.54
N LEU A 41 -22.96 -8.10 -8.86
CA LEU A 41 -24.28 -7.77 -9.41
C LEU A 41 -24.37 -6.36 -9.98
N SER A 42 -23.55 -5.41 -9.50
CA SER A 42 -23.44 -4.06 -10.06
C SER A 42 -22.80 -4.05 -11.45
N GLY A 43 -22.08 -5.12 -11.82
CA GLY A 43 -21.49 -5.32 -13.13
C GLY A 43 -20.13 -4.65 -13.33
N SER A 44 -19.50 -4.16 -12.26
CA SER A 44 -18.19 -3.50 -12.33
C SER A 44 -17.05 -4.46 -12.75
N ASN A 45 -17.20 -5.77 -12.50
CA ASN A 45 -16.16 -6.76 -12.78
C ASN A 45 -16.75 -8.10 -13.29
N HIS A 46 -16.60 -8.34 -14.59
CA HIS A 46 -17.14 -9.55 -15.24
C HIS A 46 -16.52 -10.85 -14.72
N GLU A 47 -15.24 -10.83 -14.33
CA GLU A 47 -14.53 -12.00 -13.81
C GLU A 47 -15.05 -12.38 -12.41
N LEU A 48 -15.33 -11.37 -11.58
CA LEU A 48 -15.97 -11.55 -10.27
C LEU A 48 -17.40 -12.09 -10.42
N SER A 49 -18.19 -11.56 -11.36
CA SER A 49 -19.55 -12.07 -11.63
C SER A 49 -19.52 -13.55 -12.01
N LEU A 50 -18.59 -13.96 -12.86
CA LEU A 50 -18.40 -15.38 -13.24
C LEU A 50 -17.99 -16.23 -12.03
N ALA A 51 -17.08 -15.74 -11.20
CA ALA A 51 -16.66 -16.43 -9.98
C ALA A 51 -17.82 -16.63 -9.00
N VAL A 52 -18.67 -15.62 -8.82
CA VAL A 52 -19.87 -15.69 -7.95
C VAL A 52 -20.94 -16.62 -8.52
N VAL A 53 -21.15 -16.64 -9.85
CA VAL A 53 -22.07 -17.59 -10.51
C VAL A 53 -21.56 -19.04 -10.43
N SER A 54 -20.25 -19.23 -10.39
CA SER A 54 -19.62 -20.56 -10.25
C SER A 54 -19.71 -21.13 -8.83
N LEU A 55 -20.21 -20.36 -7.85
CA LEU A 55 -20.37 -20.81 -6.48
C LEU A 55 -21.43 -21.90 -6.35
N SER A 56 -21.15 -22.87 -5.49
CA SER A 56 -22.09 -23.92 -5.09
C SER A 56 -23.35 -23.32 -4.45
N ASN A 57 -24.46 -24.08 -4.43
CA ASN A 57 -25.76 -23.62 -3.89
C ASN A 57 -25.77 -23.30 -2.37
N ARG A 58 -24.61 -23.44 -1.69
CA ARG A 58 -24.29 -22.95 -0.34
C ARG A 58 -22.78 -22.81 -0.20
N PRO A 59 -22.17 -21.67 -0.57
CA PRO A 59 -20.72 -21.52 -0.49
C PRO A 59 -20.27 -21.44 0.97
N THR A 60 -19.15 -22.07 1.25
CA THR A 60 -18.47 -21.98 2.55
C THR A 60 -17.85 -20.59 2.72
N GLN A 61 -17.64 -20.19 3.98
CA GLN A 61 -17.00 -18.91 4.26
C GLN A 61 -15.57 -18.85 3.71
N GLU A 62 -14.84 -19.97 3.65
CA GLU A 62 -13.50 -20.06 3.08
C GLU A 62 -13.48 -19.79 1.57
N GLU A 63 -14.49 -20.26 0.83
CA GLU A 63 -14.64 -19.98 -0.61
C GLU A 63 -14.91 -18.50 -0.87
N LEU A 64 -15.78 -17.89 -0.06
CA LEU A 64 -16.07 -16.45 -0.13
C LEU A 64 -14.84 -15.62 0.24
N ASP A 65 -14.11 -16.00 1.29
CA ASP A 65 -12.88 -15.30 1.70
C ASP A 65 -11.76 -15.48 0.65
N ARG A 66 -11.75 -16.59 -0.11
CA ARG A 66 -10.84 -16.76 -1.25
C ARG A 66 -11.18 -15.80 -2.39
N ILE A 67 -12.46 -15.69 -2.77
CA ILE A 67 -12.92 -14.71 -3.77
C ILE A 67 -12.63 -13.28 -3.29
N GLY A 68 -12.91 -13.00 -2.01
CA GLY A 68 -12.57 -11.77 -1.31
C GLY A 68 -11.10 -11.38 -1.49
N ARG A 69 -10.17 -12.31 -1.23
CA ARG A 69 -8.74 -12.06 -1.41
C ARG A 69 -8.31 -11.88 -2.86
N THR A 70 -8.90 -12.61 -3.80
CA THR A 70 -8.53 -12.52 -5.22
C THR A 70 -8.98 -11.21 -5.85
N PHE A 71 -10.21 -10.75 -5.55
CA PHE A 71 -10.82 -9.60 -6.22
C PHE A 71 -10.82 -8.31 -5.39
N PHE A 72 -10.76 -8.43 -4.05
CA PHE A 72 -10.84 -7.33 -3.10
C PHE A 72 -9.58 -7.20 -2.24
N ALA A 73 -8.42 -7.59 -2.79
CA ALA A 73 -7.11 -7.38 -2.16
C ALA A 73 -6.88 -5.93 -1.70
N GLN A 74 -7.57 -4.96 -2.33
CA GLN A 74 -7.54 -3.53 -2.00
C GLN A 74 -8.60 -3.07 -0.98
N HIS A 75 -9.44 -3.94 -0.44
CA HIS A 75 -10.50 -3.56 0.52
C HIS A 75 -10.46 -4.38 1.82
N HIS A 76 -9.75 -5.51 1.83
CA HIS A 76 -9.48 -6.24 3.08
C HIS A 76 -8.38 -5.50 3.86
N GLY A 77 -8.79 -4.73 4.88
CA GLY A 77 -7.92 -3.90 5.72
C GLY A 77 -6.62 -4.51 6.27
N PRO A 78 -6.49 -5.83 6.47
CA PRO A 78 -5.20 -6.46 6.76
C PRO A 78 -4.27 -6.52 5.54
N GLY A 79 -4.83 -6.82 4.36
CA GLY A 79 -4.09 -7.10 3.13
C GLY A 79 -3.39 -5.88 2.52
N ILE A 80 -3.94 -4.67 2.63
CA ILE A 80 -3.26 -3.47 2.08
C ILE A 80 -2.06 -3.08 2.93
N VAL A 81 -2.18 -3.16 4.25
CA VAL A 81 -1.07 -2.84 5.14
C VAL A 81 0.02 -3.90 5.03
N GLU A 82 -0.36 -5.17 4.91
CA GLU A 82 0.57 -6.29 4.69
C GLU A 82 1.24 -6.21 3.31
N HIS A 83 0.47 -5.96 2.25
CA HIS A 83 1.00 -5.76 0.90
C HIS A 83 1.92 -4.54 0.80
N ALA A 84 1.53 -3.40 1.39
CA ALA A 84 2.38 -2.22 1.44
C ALA A 84 3.67 -2.48 2.24
N ARG A 85 3.61 -3.29 3.31
CA ARG A 85 4.80 -3.74 4.04
C ARG A 85 5.71 -4.58 3.17
N ASP A 86 5.17 -5.55 2.43
CA ASP A 86 5.95 -6.41 1.55
C ASP A 86 6.62 -5.61 0.42
N VAL A 87 5.88 -4.69 -0.20
CA VAL A 87 6.42 -3.79 -1.23
C VAL A 87 7.52 -2.91 -0.67
N ILE A 88 7.30 -2.27 0.49
CA ILE A 88 8.33 -1.44 1.14
C ILE A 88 9.55 -2.27 1.52
N ALA A 89 9.36 -3.48 2.06
CA ALA A 89 10.47 -4.36 2.43
C ALA A 89 11.31 -4.75 1.20
N LYS A 90 10.65 -5.09 0.09
CA LYS A 90 11.32 -5.40 -1.17
C LYS A 90 12.10 -4.21 -1.71
N GLU A 91 11.49 -3.02 -1.75
CA GLU A 91 12.16 -1.81 -2.23
C GLU A 91 13.37 -1.42 -1.35
N LEU A 92 13.28 -1.62 -0.03
CA LEU A 92 14.42 -1.43 0.88
C LEU A 92 15.54 -2.45 0.61
N GLU A 93 15.20 -3.70 0.29
CA GLU A 93 16.17 -4.72 -0.07
C GLU A 93 16.86 -4.41 -1.41
N ASP A 94 16.10 -3.95 -2.40
CA ASP A 94 16.63 -3.50 -3.69
C ASP A 94 17.61 -2.33 -3.52
N ILE A 95 17.25 -1.31 -2.73
CA ILE A 95 18.15 -0.20 -2.38
C ILE A 95 19.40 -0.69 -1.64
N ALA A 96 19.23 -1.59 -0.67
CA ALA A 96 20.36 -2.15 0.07
C ALA A 96 21.31 -2.95 -0.84
N SER A 97 20.78 -3.64 -1.85
CA SER A 97 21.58 -4.35 -2.85
C SER A 97 22.38 -3.38 -3.73
N LEU A 98 21.74 -2.28 -4.18
CA LEU A 98 22.36 -1.23 -5.00
C LEU A 98 23.49 -0.52 -4.25
N LEU A 99 23.29 -0.20 -2.98
CA LEU A 99 24.33 0.41 -2.14
C LEU A 99 25.52 -0.54 -1.92
N ARG A 100 25.27 -1.85 -1.82
CA ARG A 100 26.32 -2.86 -1.67
C ARG A 100 27.13 -3.03 -2.95
N SER A 101 26.49 -2.99 -4.12
CA SER A 101 27.21 -2.99 -5.40
C SER A 101 28.05 -1.73 -5.54
N GLU A 102 27.50 -0.55 -5.23
CA GLU A 102 28.23 0.71 -5.30
C GLU A 102 29.46 0.70 -4.40
N ARG A 103 29.32 0.23 -3.16
CA ARG A 103 30.45 0.07 -2.24
C ARG A 103 31.55 -0.82 -2.84
N SER A 104 31.20 -1.96 -3.45
CA SER A 104 32.17 -2.86 -4.09
C SER A 104 32.88 -2.19 -5.28
N HIS A 105 32.17 -1.36 -6.05
CA HIS A 105 32.74 -0.61 -7.16
C HIS A 105 33.74 0.45 -6.66
N ILE A 106 33.40 1.20 -5.61
CA ILE A 106 34.30 2.17 -4.97
C ILE A 106 35.52 1.49 -4.35
N GLU A 107 35.37 0.34 -3.70
CA GLU A 107 36.48 -0.44 -3.13
C GLU A 107 37.46 -0.95 -4.23
N LYS A 108 36.95 -1.35 -5.40
CA LYS A 108 37.79 -1.71 -6.55
C LYS A 108 38.56 -0.51 -7.09
N TYR A 109 37.89 0.63 -7.23
CA TYR A 109 38.52 1.88 -7.66
C TYR A 109 39.62 2.32 -6.68
N GLY A 110 39.35 2.26 -5.37
CA GLY A 110 40.34 2.54 -4.32
C GLY A 110 41.58 1.66 -4.43
N ARG A 111 41.42 0.35 -4.67
CA ARG A 111 42.56 -0.56 -4.90
C ARG A 111 43.41 -0.17 -6.11
N ILE A 112 42.77 0.21 -7.23
CA ILE A 112 43.50 0.66 -8.42
C ILE A 112 44.33 1.91 -8.11
N LEU A 113 43.79 2.85 -7.32
CA LEU A 113 44.52 4.04 -6.88
C LEU A 113 45.69 3.70 -5.95
N ASP A 114 45.49 2.80 -4.98
CA ASP A 114 46.52 2.39 -4.02
C ASP A 114 47.68 1.65 -4.70
N GLU A 115 47.38 0.71 -5.61
CA GLU A 115 48.38 -0.02 -6.39
C GLU A 115 49.20 0.94 -7.26
N THR A 116 48.53 1.91 -7.88
CA THR A 116 49.16 2.93 -8.70
C THR A 116 50.06 3.85 -7.88
N SER A 117 49.55 4.38 -6.76
CA SER A 117 50.29 5.26 -5.83
C SER A 117 51.55 4.56 -5.29
N SER A 118 51.42 3.31 -4.86
CA SER A 118 52.52 2.48 -4.36
C SER A 118 53.55 2.15 -5.45
N GLY A 119 53.08 1.90 -6.68
CA GLY A 119 53.94 1.66 -7.85
C GLY A 119 54.76 2.88 -8.27
N LEU A 120 54.19 4.09 -8.13
CA LEU A 120 54.86 5.36 -8.43
C LEU A 120 55.90 5.75 -7.37
N GLY A 121 55.65 5.47 -6.10
CA GLY A 121 56.55 5.84 -4.99
C GLY A 121 57.88 5.06 -4.92
N ASN A 122 57.95 3.88 -5.56
CA ASN A 122 59.04 2.92 -5.36
C ASN A 122 60.09 2.84 -6.48
N ARG A 123 60.05 3.67 -7.53
CA ARG A 123 61.02 3.55 -8.66
C ARG A 123 61.59 4.88 -9.14
N SER A 124 62.92 4.98 -9.06
CA SER A 124 63.74 6.12 -9.52
C SER A 124 63.92 6.23 -11.05
N MET A 125 63.18 5.46 -11.85
CA MET A 125 63.10 5.60 -13.32
C MET A 125 61.72 5.12 -13.78
N LEU A 126 60.74 6.03 -13.82
CA LEU A 126 59.48 5.80 -14.50
C LEU A 126 59.69 6.03 -16.00
N SER A 127 59.46 5.00 -16.82
CA SER A 127 59.47 5.18 -18.28
C SER A 127 58.24 5.98 -18.71
N GLN A 128 58.38 6.78 -19.76
CA GLN A 128 57.27 7.55 -20.33
C GLN A 128 56.10 6.64 -20.76
N ASP A 129 56.38 5.42 -21.23
CA ASP A 129 55.39 4.40 -21.56
C ASP A 129 54.59 3.92 -20.33
N LEU A 130 55.24 3.77 -19.18
CA LEU A 130 54.57 3.35 -17.94
C LEU A 130 53.65 4.46 -17.40
N LEU A 131 54.11 5.71 -17.45
CA LEU A 131 53.29 6.87 -17.07
C LEU A 131 52.05 6.99 -17.96
N GLN A 132 52.21 6.80 -19.28
CA GLN A 132 51.09 6.86 -20.22
C GLN A 132 50.05 5.77 -19.91
N LYS A 133 50.49 4.54 -19.66
CA LYS A 133 49.60 3.43 -19.29
C LYS A 133 48.85 3.69 -17.98
N ILE A 134 49.52 4.25 -16.97
CA ILE A 134 48.90 4.62 -15.69
C ILE A 134 47.83 5.70 -15.90
N VAL A 135 48.16 6.77 -16.62
CA VAL A 135 47.21 7.86 -16.89
C VAL A 135 45.98 7.35 -17.66
N THR A 136 46.18 6.48 -18.64
CA THR A 136 45.07 5.86 -19.39
C THR A 136 44.21 4.95 -18.51
N ALA A 137 44.83 4.09 -17.69
CA ALA A 137 44.11 3.20 -16.77
C ALA A 137 43.32 3.99 -15.71
N MET A 138 43.92 5.03 -15.13
CA MET A 138 43.25 5.90 -14.16
C MET A 138 42.11 6.69 -14.82
N SER A 139 42.33 7.29 -15.98
CA SER A 139 41.27 8.04 -16.67
C SER A 139 40.08 7.14 -17.01
N ALA A 140 40.35 5.91 -17.47
CA ALA A 140 39.31 4.91 -17.72
C ALA A 140 38.58 4.50 -16.42
N ALA A 141 39.31 4.22 -15.35
CA ALA A 141 38.72 3.83 -14.06
C ALA A 141 37.91 4.96 -13.41
N THR A 142 38.40 6.20 -13.48
CA THR A 142 37.70 7.40 -12.98
C THR A 142 36.43 7.66 -13.77
N ASN A 143 36.50 7.64 -15.11
CA ASN A 143 35.31 7.82 -15.95
C ASN A 143 34.28 6.72 -15.68
N SER A 144 34.71 5.47 -15.60
CA SER A 144 33.83 4.35 -15.26
C SER A 144 33.18 4.51 -13.88
N THR A 145 33.90 5.06 -12.89
CA THR A 145 33.37 5.28 -11.54
C THR A 145 32.36 6.44 -11.53
N ILE A 146 32.64 7.52 -12.25
CA ILE A 146 31.72 8.65 -12.40
C ILE A 146 30.43 8.22 -13.10
N ASP A 147 30.55 7.47 -14.19
CA ASP A 147 29.39 6.97 -14.95
C ASP A 147 28.55 6.01 -14.10
N HIS A 148 29.20 5.11 -13.34
CA HIS A 148 28.50 4.21 -12.43
C HIS A 148 27.80 4.96 -11.29
N GLY A 149 28.48 5.92 -10.66
CA GLY A 149 27.88 6.74 -9.60
C GLY A 149 26.68 7.56 -10.10
N ARG A 150 26.71 8.06 -11.34
CA ARG A 150 25.54 8.71 -11.98
C ARG A 150 24.38 7.74 -12.18
N GLN A 151 24.66 6.53 -12.63
CA GLN A 151 23.64 5.50 -12.82
C GLN A 151 23.00 5.11 -11.48
N VAL A 152 23.81 4.87 -10.44
CA VAL A 152 23.32 4.57 -9.09
C VAL A 152 22.46 5.72 -8.54
N ALA A 153 22.90 6.97 -8.71
CA ALA A 153 22.12 8.13 -8.29
C ALA A 153 20.75 8.22 -8.99
N SER A 154 20.70 7.94 -10.30
CA SER A 154 19.45 7.92 -11.07
C SER A 154 18.51 6.82 -10.56
N THR A 155 19.00 5.58 -10.48
CA THR A 155 18.20 4.44 -10.02
C THR A 155 17.73 4.62 -8.58
N LEU A 156 18.57 5.17 -7.70
CA LEU A 156 18.18 5.48 -6.32
C LEU A 156 17.07 6.56 -6.27
N SER A 157 17.15 7.58 -7.13
CA SER A 157 16.11 8.61 -7.22
C SER A 157 14.76 8.01 -7.66
N GLU A 158 14.77 7.14 -8.67
CA GLU A 158 13.57 6.43 -9.14
C GLU A 158 12.96 5.57 -8.04
N LYS A 159 13.80 4.77 -7.36
CA LYS A 159 13.38 3.90 -6.25
C LYS A 159 12.82 4.65 -5.06
N THR A 160 13.41 5.79 -4.73
CA THR A 160 12.92 6.68 -3.67
C THR A 160 11.55 7.26 -4.02
N ALA A 161 11.34 7.66 -5.28
CA ALA A 161 10.06 8.18 -5.74
C ALA A 161 8.94 7.11 -5.68
N GLU A 162 9.26 5.87 -6.04
CA GLU A 162 8.34 4.74 -5.93
C GLU A 162 7.94 4.48 -4.47
N LEU A 163 8.92 4.47 -3.55
CA LEU A 163 8.68 4.34 -2.11
C LEU A 163 7.77 5.44 -1.54
N GLU A 164 8.01 6.70 -1.90
CA GLU A 164 7.15 7.80 -1.44
C GLU A 164 5.73 7.70 -2.01
N SER A 165 5.56 7.20 -3.24
CA SER A 165 4.23 6.93 -3.80
C SER A 165 3.47 5.87 -3.00
N VAL A 166 4.13 4.74 -2.69
CA VAL A 166 3.53 3.66 -1.90
C VAL A 166 3.17 4.13 -0.50
N LYS A 167 4.07 4.88 0.15
CA LYS A 167 3.84 5.48 1.47
C LYS A 167 2.66 6.46 1.47
N SER A 168 2.55 7.31 0.46
CA SER A 168 1.44 8.26 0.32
C SER A 168 0.09 7.54 0.19
N LYS A 169 0.02 6.49 -0.66
CA LYS A 169 -1.18 5.65 -0.80
C LYS A 169 -1.56 4.96 0.50
N LEU A 170 -0.57 4.47 1.26
CA LEU A 170 -0.81 3.85 2.56
C LEU A 170 -1.36 4.85 3.58
N GLU A 171 -0.83 6.08 3.62
CA GLU A 171 -1.33 7.15 4.49
C GLU A 171 -2.77 7.54 4.13
N GLU A 172 -3.06 7.66 2.84
CA GLU A 172 -4.42 7.90 2.35
C GLU A 172 -5.38 6.77 2.73
N TYR A 173 -4.99 5.52 2.53
CA TYR A 173 -5.81 4.39 2.91
C TYR A 173 -6.06 4.35 4.41
N LYS A 174 -5.04 4.59 5.24
CA LYS A 174 -5.21 4.70 6.69
C LYS A 174 -6.21 5.78 7.06
N ARG A 175 -6.11 6.97 6.44
CA ARG A 175 -7.03 8.09 6.67
C ARG A 175 -8.46 7.69 6.33
N LEU A 176 -8.70 7.13 5.14
CA LEU A 176 -10.03 6.70 4.72
C LEU A 176 -10.60 5.64 5.66
N ALA A 177 -9.77 4.68 6.07
CA ALA A 177 -10.20 3.59 6.90
C ALA A 177 -10.41 4.01 8.38
N ASP A 178 -9.80 5.11 8.84
CA ASP A 178 -9.94 5.68 10.19
C ASP A 178 -11.02 6.81 10.25
N THR A 179 -11.62 7.18 9.12
CA THR A 179 -12.63 8.26 9.02
C THR A 179 -14.02 7.70 8.72
N ASP A 180 -15.06 8.29 9.30
CA ASP A 180 -16.46 8.00 8.99
C ASP A 180 -16.87 8.72 7.70
N PRO A 181 -17.43 8.03 6.69
CA PRO A 181 -17.69 8.63 5.39
C PRO A 181 -18.83 9.66 5.41
N LEU A 182 -19.79 9.55 6.35
CA LEU A 182 -20.93 10.45 6.43
C LEU A 182 -20.57 11.77 7.10
N THR A 183 -19.83 11.70 8.20
CA THR A 183 -19.55 12.85 9.07
C THR A 183 -18.15 13.42 8.90
N GLN A 184 -17.24 12.68 8.22
CA GLN A 184 -15.84 13.03 8.03
C GLN A 184 -15.05 13.18 9.36
N VAL A 185 -15.62 12.72 10.48
CA VAL A 185 -14.89 12.61 11.76
C VAL A 185 -14.26 11.22 11.89
N TRP A 186 -13.40 11.05 12.88
CA TRP A 186 -12.83 9.73 13.17
C TRP A 186 -13.91 8.72 13.53
N ASN A 187 -13.81 7.53 12.94
CA ASN A 187 -14.73 6.46 13.20
C ASN A 187 -14.39 5.73 14.52
N ARG A 188 -15.24 4.78 14.92
CA ARG A 188 -15.04 4.01 16.16
C ARG A 188 -13.69 3.31 16.22
N ARG A 189 -13.19 2.78 15.10
CA ARG A 189 -11.89 2.10 15.03
C ARG A 189 -10.74 3.04 15.36
N ALA A 190 -10.78 4.26 14.82
CA ALA A 190 -9.80 5.30 15.11
C ALA A 190 -9.89 5.76 16.57
N PHE A 191 -11.10 5.92 17.10
CA PHE A 191 -11.33 6.21 18.52
C PHE A 191 -10.71 5.15 19.44
N ASP A 192 -11.00 3.87 19.22
CA ASP A 192 -10.50 2.76 20.05
C ASP A 192 -8.96 2.71 20.05
N LYS A 193 -8.34 2.98 18.89
CA LYS A 193 -6.88 3.07 18.72
C LYS A 193 -6.27 4.21 19.52
N GLU A 194 -6.86 5.41 19.49
CA GLU A 194 -6.35 6.57 20.24
C GLU A 194 -6.58 6.44 21.74
N ILE A 195 -7.74 5.93 22.17
CA ILE A 195 -8.00 5.64 23.58
C ILE A 195 -6.97 4.64 24.14
N THR A 196 -6.65 3.59 23.39
CA THR A 196 -5.66 2.59 23.79
C THR A 196 -4.27 3.21 23.98
N LYS A 197 -3.87 4.15 23.11
CA LYS A 197 -2.60 4.89 23.26
C LYS A 197 -2.58 5.74 24.53
N ILE A 198 -3.68 6.42 24.84
CA ILE A 198 -3.80 7.25 26.05
C ILE A 198 -3.62 6.39 27.31
N TYR A 199 -4.31 5.23 27.38
CA TYR A 199 -4.23 4.30 28.50
C TYR A 199 -2.84 3.67 28.66
N ASN A 200 -2.15 3.38 27.56
CA ASN A 200 -0.80 2.80 27.61
C ASN A 200 0.28 3.80 28.02
N SER A 201 -0.07 5.08 28.25
CA SER A 201 0.86 6.10 28.74
C SER A 201 0.58 6.41 30.22
N ASN A 202 1.56 6.17 31.09
CA ASN A 202 1.44 6.43 32.54
C ASN A 202 1.11 7.90 32.89
N LYS A 203 1.36 8.85 31.98
CA LYS A 203 1.01 10.26 32.13
C LYS A 203 -0.31 10.65 31.47
N GLY A 204 -0.80 9.88 30.49
CA GLY A 204 -2.00 10.25 29.73
C GLY A 204 -3.28 10.14 30.55
N ILE A 205 -3.38 9.17 31.44
CA ILE A 205 -4.62 8.94 32.20
C ILE A 205 -4.98 10.13 33.12
N LEU A 206 -3.99 10.84 33.65
CA LEU A 206 -4.20 11.91 34.64
C LEU A 206 -4.67 13.26 34.04
N PHE A 207 -4.57 13.45 32.72
CA PHE A 207 -4.84 14.73 32.06
C PHE A 207 -5.83 14.66 30.90
N ASN A 208 -6.57 13.55 30.76
CA ASN A 208 -7.56 13.38 29.70
C ASN A 208 -8.97 13.21 30.29
N ALA A 209 -9.97 13.73 29.57
CA ALA A 209 -11.38 13.57 29.86
C ALA A 209 -12.09 12.98 28.64
N LEU A 210 -13.11 12.15 28.86
CA LEU A 210 -13.94 11.57 27.81
C LEU A 210 -15.33 12.20 27.88
N ILE A 211 -15.81 12.70 26.73
CA ILE A 211 -17.16 13.23 26.57
C ILE A 211 -17.90 12.30 25.61
N LEU A 212 -19.10 11.88 26.01
CA LEU A 212 -20.00 11.09 25.17
C LEU A 212 -21.26 11.94 24.92
N ALA A 213 -21.67 12.03 23.66
CA ALA A 213 -22.87 12.73 23.23
C ALA A 213 -23.71 11.79 22.35
N ASP A 214 -25.02 11.86 22.50
CA ASP A 214 -26.00 11.09 21.72
C ASP A 214 -27.10 12.02 21.21
N ILE A 215 -27.71 11.69 20.06
CA ILE A 215 -28.80 12.46 19.48
C ILE A 215 -30.13 11.85 19.94
N ASP A 216 -30.83 12.59 20.80
CA ASP A 216 -32.12 12.14 21.33
C ASP A 216 -33.14 11.90 20.22
N ARG A 217 -33.82 10.74 20.29
CA ARG A 217 -34.86 10.32 19.35
C ARG A 217 -34.44 10.37 17.87
N PHE A 218 -33.18 10.07 17.55
CA PHE A 218 -32.70 10.06 16.16
C PHE A 218 -33.57 9.21 15.21
N LYS A 219 -34.17 8.13 15.71
CA LYS A 219 -35.12 7.30 14.96
C LYS A 219 -36.33 8.07 14.42
N ASP A 220 -36.93 8.96 15.22
CA ASP A 220 -38.10 9.74 14.80
C ASP A 220 -37.76 10.72 13.67
N ILE A 221 -36.49 11.17 13.61
CA ILE A 221 -35.98 12.04 12.54
C ILE A 221 -35.85 11.21 11.26
N ASN A 222 -35.21 10.04 11.35
CA ASN A 222 -35.05 9.13 10.21
C ASN A 222 -36.41 8.69 9.64
N ASP A 223 -37.35 8.33 10.51
CA ASP A 223 -38.71 7.90 10.14
C ASP A 223 -39.52 9.03 9.46
N ARG A 224 -39.19 10.30 9.71
CA ARG A 224 -39.88 11.47 9.11
C ARG A 224 -39.24 11.99 7.82
N PHE A 225 -37.93 11.94 7.71
CA PHE A 225 -37.18 12.61 6.63
C PHE A 225 -36.48 11.66 5.66
N GLY A 226 -36.37 10.37 5.99
CA GLY A 226 -35.67 9.36 5.19
C GLY A 226 -34.23 9.19 5.62
#